data_AF-A0AAD1N0J6-F1
#
_entry.id   AF-A0AAD1N0J6-F1
#
_cell.length_a   1.000
_cell.length_b   1.000
_cell.length_c   1.000
_cell.angle_alpha   90.00
_cell.angle_beta   90.00
_cell.angle_gamma   90.00
#
_symmetry.space_group_name_H-M   'P 1'
#
loop_
_entity.id
_entity.type
_entity.pdbx_description
1 polymer ?
#
loop_
_entity_poly.entity_id
_entity_poly.type
_entity_poly.pdbx_seq_one_letter_code
_entity_poly.pdbx_strand_id
1 'polypeptide(L)'
;MPPKMPTYASRERAAEAFQLRASRYSWREVADRLGYRSIGAAQTAVNRHVERLRREPTATSIEAHKFAIETRTRAMSARFTQAFKAGDDDTLVTLNREIARNEAELAKLAGLYAPERVDVNVTQTLPALIADTRQRMLEVLDAEVVDPKEITR
;
A
#
# COMPACT_ATOMS: atom_id res chain seq x y z
N MET A 1 -10.33 -31.00 -3.62
CA MET A 1 -9.27 -31.15 -4.65
C MET A 1 -7.94 -30.80 -3.99
N PRO A 2 -6.95 -31.71 -3.94
CA PRO A 2 -5.66 -31.40 -3.34
C PRO A 2 -4.95 -30.27 -4.14
N PRO A 3 -4.14 -29.42 -3.48
CA PRO A 3 -3.45 -28.34 -4.17
C PRO A 3 -2.51 -28.90 -5.25
N LYS A 4 -2.64 -28.40 -6.49
CA LYS A 4 -1.91 -28.87 -7.68
C LYS A 4 -0.38 -28.65 -7.62
N MET A 5 0.12 -27.98 -6.58
CA MET A 5 1.53 -27.73 -6.31
C MET A 5 1.83 -27.74 -4.82
N PRO A 6 3.05 -28.13 -4.40
CA PRO A 6 3.51 -27.95 -3.04
C PRO A 6 3.41 -26.49 -2.61
N THR A 7 2.96 -26.25 -1.37
CA THR A 7 2.78 -24.91 -0.81
C THR A 7 4.06 -24.08 -0.84
N TYR A 8 5.23 -24.72 -0.67
CA TYR A 8 6.54 -24.10 -0.78
C TYR A 8 6.83 -23.55 -2.20
N ALA A 9 6.65 -24.37 -3.23
CA ALA A 9 6.85 -23.97 -4.63
C ALA A 9 5.92 -22.83 -5.05
N SER A 10 4.69 -22.79 -4.50
CA SER A 10 3.78 -21.65 -4.72
C SER A 10 4.27 -20.36 -4.05
N ARG A 11 5.01 -20.44 -2.94
CA ARG A 11 5.53 -19.28 -2.21
C ARG A 11 6.76 -18.70 -2.90
N GLU A 12 7.67 -19.54 -3.37
CA GLU A 12 8.85 -19.12 -4.13
C GLU A 12 8.45 -18.39 -5.41
N ARG A 13 7.51 -18.96 -6.15
CA ARG A 13 6.98 -18.32 -7.37
C ARG A 13 6.32 -16.97 -7.11
N ALA A 14 5.68 -16.80 -5.95
CA ALA A 14 5.11 -15.52 -5.56
C ALA A 14 6.19 -14.50 -5.17
N ALA A 15 7.30 -14.95 -4.58
CA ALA A 15 8.47 -14.12 -4.29
C ALA A 15 9.19 -13.68 -5.57
N GLU A 16 9.37 -14.59 -6.53
CA GLU A 16 9.98 -14.30 -7.83
C GLU A 16 9.11 -13.33 -8.65
N ALA A 17 7.78 -13.52 -8.64
CA ALA A 17 6.84 -12.58 -9.25
C ALA A 17 6.94 -11.17 -8.65
N PHE A 18 7.14 -11.07 -7.33
CA PHE A 18 7.35 -9.80 -6.64
C PHE A 18 8.66 -9.12 -7.09
N GLN A 19 9.76 -9.87 -7.22
CA GLN A 19 11.04 -9.34 -7.72
C GLN A 19 10.93 -8.85 -9.17
N LEU A 20 10.33 -9.64 -10.07
CA LEU A 20 10.14 -9.21 -11.46
C LEU A 20 9.29 -7.93 -11.55
N ARG A 21 8.26 -7.80 -10.70
CA ARG A 21 7.46 -6.58 -10.66
C ARG A 21 8.26 -5.38 -10.17
N ALA A 22 9.13 -5.56 -9.17
CA ALA A 22 10.06 -4.53 -8.68
C ALA A 22 11.06 -4.10 -9.77
N SER A 23 11.49 -5.03 -10.61
CA SER A 23 12.31 -4.79 -11.82
C SER A 23 11.52 -4.26 -13.03
N ARG A 24 10.30 -3.76 -12.83
CA ARG A 24 9.46 -3.08 -13.84
C ARG A 24 8.87 -3.95 -14.96
N TYR A 25 8.94 -5.27 -14.89
CA TYR A 25 8.23 -6.14 -15.83
C TYR A 25 6.70 -5.92 -15.76
N SER A 26 6.03 -6.05 -16.91
CA SER A 26 4.57 -5.98 -16.99
C SER A 26 3.93 -7.24 -16.40
N TRP A 27 2.68 -7.13 -15.95
CA TRP A 27 1.98 -8.27 -15.37
C TRP A 27 1.75 -9.42 -16.37
N ARG A 28 1.66 -9.11 -17.66
CA ARG A 28 1.55 -10.13 -18.72
C ARG A 28 2.84 -10.94 -18.79
N GLU A 29 3.99 -10.27 -18.89
CA GLU A 29 5.30 -10.93 -18.91
C GLU A 29 5.56 -11.74 -17.63
N VAL A 30 5.17 -11.23 -16.46
CA VAL A 30 5.28 -11.97 -15.19
C VAL A 30 4.41 -13.22 -15.20
N ALA A 31 3.18 -13.12 -15.72
CA ALA A 31 2.27 -14.25 -15.80
C ALA A 31 2.78 -15.33 -16.75
N ASP A 32 3.23 -14.93 -17.94
CA ASP A 32 3.73 -15.83 -18.97
C ASP A 32 5.02 -16.51 -18.52
N ARG A 33 5.97 -15.74 -17.95
CA ARG A 33 7.29 -16.24 -17.52
C ARG A 33 7.21 -17.22 -16.35
N LEU A 34 6.27 -17.03 -15.42
CA LEU A 34 6.15 -17.86 -14.22
C LEU A 34 4.99 -18.86 -14.30
N GLY A 35 4.33 -18.96 -15.46
CA GLY A 35 3.26 -19.92 -15.71
C GLY A 35 2.01 -19.68 -14.86
N TYR A 36 1.65 -18.42 -14.59
CA TYR A 36 0.37 -18.11 -13.99
C TYR A 36 -0.75 -18.25 -15.03
N ARG A 37 -1.90 -18.78 -14.59
CA ARG A 37 -3.08 -18.95 -15.46
C ARG A 37 -3.63 -17.63 -16.02
N SER A 38 -3.37 -16.53 -15.32
CA SER A 38 -3.80 -15.19 -15.73
C SER A 38 -2.98 -14.11 -15.03
N ILE A 39 -3.04 -12.89 -15.56
CA ILE A 39 -2.52 -11.68 -14.92
C ILE A 39 -3.06 -11.52 -13.48
N GLY A 40 -4.37 -11.73 -13.28
CA GLY A 40 -4.99 -11.62 -11.96
C GLY A 40 -4.48 -12.65 -10.95
N ALA A 41 -4.11 -13.85 -11.42
CA ALA A 41 -3.49 -14.87 -10.58
C ALA A 41 -2.08 -14.45 -10.12
N ALA A 42 -1.28 -13.85 -11.00
CA ALA A 42 0.04 -13.31 -10.65
C ALA A 42 -0.08 -12.16 -9.63
N GLN A 43 -1.00 -11.21 -9.86
CA GLN A 43 -1.27 -10.11 -8.92
C GLN A 43 -1.69 -10.60 -7.54
N THR A 44 -2.62 -11.56 -7.48
CA THR A 44 -3.09 -12.14 -6.22
C THR A 44 -1.96 -12.86 -5.48
N ALA A 45 -1.11 -13.59 -6.20
CA ALA A 45 0.05 -14.26 -5.59
C ALA A 45 1.04 -13.26 -4.99
N VAL A 46 1.36 -12.18 -5.71
CA VAL A 46 2.22 -11.10 -5.21
C VAL A 46 1.58 -10.40 -4.01
N ASN A 47 0.29 -10.06 -4.06
CA ASN A 47 -0.39 -9.42 -2.93
C ASN A 47 -0.37 -10.30 -1.67
N ARG A 48 -0.62 -11.61 -1.79
CA ARG A 48 -0.51 -12.56 -0.66
C ARG A 48 0.93 -12.77 -0.18
N HIS A 49 1.92 -12.56 -1.05
CA HIS A 49 3.32 -12.58 -0.66
C HIS A 49 3.68 -11.32 0.13
N VAL A 50 3.32 -10.14 -0.38
CA VAL A 50 3.47 -8.85 0.30
C VAL A 50 2.75 -8.85 1.64
N GLU A 51 1.52 -9.36 1.72
CA GLU A 51 0.77 -9.41 2.98
C GLU A 51 1.42 -10.32 4.02
N ARG A 52 2.08 -11.41 3.59
CA ARG A 52 2.89 -12.25 4.51
C ARG A 52 4.19 -11.59 4.94
N LEU A 53 4.74 -10.70 4.10
CA LEU A 53 5.94 -9.92 4.42
C LEU A 53 5.62 -8.69 5.25
N ARG A 54 4.41 -8.15 5.14
CA ARG A 54 3.85 -7.12 6.02
C ARG A 54 3.78 -7.70 7.43
N ARG A 55 4.85 -7.48 8.18
CA ARG A 55 4.79 -7.44 9.64
C ARG A 55 4.32 -6.04 10.02
N GLU A 56 3.56 -5.90 11.10
CA GLU A 56 3.49 -4.59 11.75
C GLU A 56 4.92 -4.07 11.96
N PRO A 57 5.19 -2.78 11.73
CA PRO A 57 6.50 -2.22 11.99
C PRO A 57 6.82 -2.48 13.45
N THR A 58 7.72 -3.42 13.73
CA THR A 58 8.25 -3.58 15.08
C THR A 58 8.98 -2.30 15.43
N ALA A 59 9.04 -1.93 16.72
CA ALA A 59 9.85 -0.79 17.17
C ALA A 59 11.29 -0.86 16.59
N THR A 60 11.84 -2.08 16.47
CA THR A 60 13.13 -2.36 15.83
C THR A 60 13.20 -1.93 14.36
N SER A 61 12.12 -2.09 13.59
CA SER A 61 12.09 -1.68 12.18
C SER A 61 12.03 -0.15 11.99
N ILE A 62 11.33 0.55 12.88
CA ILE A 62 11.29 2.02 12.90
C ILE A 62 12.65 2.57 13.28
N GLU A 63 13.27 2.05 14.34
CA GLU A 63 14.61 2.46 14.77
C GLU A 63 15.68 2.15 13.73
N ALA A 64 15.61 0.99 13.05
CA ALA A 64 16.51 0.69 11.94
C ALA A 64 16.34 1.67 10.76
N HIS A 65 15.12 2.10 10.47
CA HIS A 65 14.85 3.07 9.41
C HIS A 65 15.34 4.47 9.78
N LYS A 66 15.11 4.93 11.02
CA LYS A 66 15.68 6.17 11.56
C LYS A 66 17.20 6.16 11.46
N PHE A 67 17.83 5.09 11.95
CA PHE A 67 19.30 4.94 11.91
C PHE A 67 19.86 5.02 10.49
N ALA A 68 19.19 4.42 9.50
CA ALA A 68 19.60 4.48 8.10
C ALA A 68 19.51 5.91 7.54
N ILE A 69 18.44 6.65 7.86
CA ILE A 69 18.27 8.04 7.43
C ILE A 69 19.32 8.93 8.10
N GLU A 70 19.53 8.81 9.41
CA GLU A 70 20.55 9.57 10.15
C GLU A 70 21.96 9.33 9.60
N THR A 71 22.31 8.06 9.33
CA THR A 71 23.62 7.71 8.77
C THR A 71 23.85 8.38 7.41
N ARG A 72 22.83 8.37 6.54
CA ARG A 72 22.93 9.02 5.22
C ARG A 72 22.98 10.54 5.36
N THR A 73 22.18 11.13 6.24
CA THR A 73 22.20 12.57 6.52
C THR A 73 23.58 13.02 7.00
N ARG A 74 24.21 12.31 7.93
CA ARG A 74 25.58 12.62 8.39
C ARG A 74 26.59 12.63 7.25
N ALA A 75 26.55 11.63 6.37
CA ALA A 75 27.42 11.57 5.21
C ALA A 75 27.20 12.76 4.25
N MET A 76 25.94 13.16 4.02
CA MET A 76 25.60 14.32 3.20
C MET A 76 26.04 15.64 3.86
N SER A 77 25.86 15.82 5.17
CA SER A 77 26.30 17.01 5.89
C SER A 77 27.82 17.20 5.84
N ALA A 78 28.58 16.09 5.87
CA ALA A 78 30.02 16.13 5.69
C ALA A 78 30.40 16.63 4.27
N ARG A 79 29.69 16.18 3.24
CA ARG A 79 29.88 16.65 1.85
C ARG A 79 29.40 18.08 1.64
N PHE A 80 28.33 18.48 2.32
CA PHE A 80 27.81 19.85 2.29
C PHE A 80 28.86 20.83 2.79
N THR A 81 29.54 20.50 3.89
CA THR A 81 30.65 21.31 4.42
C THR A 81 31.80 21.43 3.42
N GLN A 82 32.09 20.37 2.66
CA GLN A 82 33.13 20.41 1.61
C GLN A 82 32.72 21.31 0.44
N ALA A 83 31.48 21.18 -0.05
CA ALA A 83 30.95 22.03 -1.13
C ALA A 83 30.94 23.52 -0.72
N PHE A 84 30.53 23.82 0.51
CA PHE A 84 30.59 25.17 1.07
C PHE A 84 32.00 25.75 1.07
N LYS A 85 32.99 24.98 1.52
CA LYS A 85 34.40 25.41 1.50
C LYS A 85 34.95 25.60 0.08
N ALA A 86 34.43 24.86 -0.88
CA ALA A 86 34.86 24.92 -2.28
C ALA A 86 34.13 26.01 -3.08
N GLY A 87 33.10 26.66 -2.53
CA GLY A 87 32.25 27.59 -3.28
C GLY A 87 31.42 26.91 -4.38
N ASP A 88 31.15 25.61 -4.24
CA ASP A 88 30.34 24.84 -5.18
C ASP A 88 28.86 24.96 -4.79
N ASP A 89 28.26 26.07 -5.22
CA ASP A 89 26.87 26.43 -4.87
C ASP A 89 25.84 25.45 -5.43
N ASP A 90 26.09 24.85 -6.60
CA ASP A 90 25.18 23.88 -7.22
C ASP A 90 25.10 22.58 -6.39
N THR A 91 26.25 22.06 -5.97
CA THR A 91 26.31 20.91 -5.06
C THR A 91 25.72 21.27 -3.70
N LEU A 92 25.99 22.48 -3.20
CA LEU A 92 25.47 22.94 -1.92
C LEU A 92 23.94 22.97 -1.91
N VAL A 93 23.31 23.58 -2.92
CA VAL A 93 21.85 23.64 -3.05
C VAL A 93 21.24 22.25 -3.18
N THR A 94 21.89 21.36 -3.94
CA THR A 94 21.43 19.97 -4.11
C THR A 94 21.47 19.20 -2.79
N LEU A 95 22.59 19.26 -2.07
CA LEU A 95 22.74 18.59 -0.77
C LEU A 95 21.79 19.17 0.28
N ASN A 96 21.58 20.49 0.29
CA ASN A 96 20.65 21.13 1.22
C ASN A 96 19.22 20.59 1.09
N ARG A 97 18.75 20.44 -0.15
CA ARG A 97 17.40 19.91 -0.42
C ARG A 97 17.23 18.48 0.09
N GLU A 98 18.23 17.62 -0.12
CA GLU A 98 18.15 16.24 0.34
C GLU A 98 18.29 16.11 1.87
N ILE A 99 19.12 16.96 2.50
CA ILE A 99 19.22 17.03 3.97
C ILE A 99 17.86 17.44 4.57
N ALA A 100 17.24 18.50 4.06
CA ALA A 100 15.92 18.96 4.53
C ALA A 100 14.82 17.90 4.36
N ARG A 101 14.85 17.13 3.26
CA ARG A 101 13.92 16.00 3.05
C ARG A 101 14.12 14.89 4.08
N ASN A 102 15.36 14.52 4.38
CA ASN A 102 15.65 13.52 5.39
C ASN A 102 15.21 13.98 6.79
N GLU A 103 15.41 15.25 7.12
CA GLU A 103 14.95 15.83 8.39
C GLU A 103 13.42 15.79 8.49
N ALA A 104 12.70 16.09 7.41
CA ALA A 104 11.25 15.97 7.38
C ALA A 104 10.78 14.53 7.59
N GLU A 105 11.45 13.53 7.00
CA GLU A 105 11.13 12.12 7.24
C GLU A 105 11.44 11.69 8.67
N LEU A 106 12.57 12.13 9.24
CA LEU A 106 12.88 11.89 10.66
C LEU A 106 11.82 12.52 11.58
N ALA A 107 11.35 13.72 11.28
CA ALA A 107 10.30 14.39 12.03
C ALA A 107 8.98 13.62 12.00
N LYS A 108 8.62 13.01 10.86
CA LYS A 108 7.45 12.12 10.76
C LYS A 108 7.64 10.86 11.61
N LEU A 109 8.80 10.20 11.50
CA LEU A 109 9.12 8.98 12.27
C LEU A 109 9.22 9.23 13.77
N ALA A 110 9.57 10.45 14.18
CA ALA A 110 9.60 10.89 15.56
C ALA A 110 8.23 11.37 16.07
N GLY A 111 7.21 11.41 15.22
CA GLY A 111 5.87 11.88 15.58
C GLY A 111 5.77 13.40 15.80
N LEU A 112 6.75 14.18 15.34
CA LEU A 112 6.74 15.64 15.45
C LEU A 112 5.71 16.28 14.50
N TYR A 113 5.42 15.62 13.38
CA TYR A 113 4.23 15.89 12.60
C TYR A 113 3.07 15.19 13.29
N ALA A 114 2.42 15.84 14.26
CA ALA A 114 1.24 15.31 14.92
C ALA A 114 0.12 15.14 13.87
N PRO A 115 -0.12 13.94 13.33
CA PRO A 115 -1.22 13.74 12.40
C PRO A 115 -2.49 13.77 13.25
N GLU A 116 -3.56 14.41 12.77
CA GLU A 116 -4.86 14.24 13.41
C GLU A 116 -5.13 12.75 13.59
N ARG A 117 -5.34 12.32 14.83
CA ARG A 117 -5.75 10.95 15.11
C ARG A 117 -7.12 10.75 14.48
N VAL A 118 -7.15 10.04 13.36
CA VAL A 118 -8.39 9.59 12.75
C VAL A 118 -8.82 8.32 13.50
N ASP A 119 -9.66 8.51 14.51
CA ASP A 119 -10.31 7.40 15.21
C ASP A 119 -11.53 6.95 14.38
N VAL A 120 -11.38 5.84 13.65
CA VAL A 120 -12.44 5.30 12.80
C VAL A 120 -13.37 4.46 13.67
N ASN A 121 -14.41 5.09 14.19
CA ASN A 121 -15.45 4.40 14.93
C ASN A 121 -16.48 3.83 13.93
N VAL A 122 -16.38 2.54 13.62
CA VAL A 122 -17.35 1.85 12.76
C VAL A 122 -18.59 1.51 13.57
N THR A 123 -19.58 2.40 13.54
CA THR A 123 -20.85 2.21 14.25
C THR A 123 -21.82 1.27 13.53
N GLN A 124 -21.57 0.97 12.25
CA GLN A 124 -22.43 0.10 11.45
C GLN A 124 -22.07 -1.36 11.67
N THR A 125 -22.96 -2.11 12.30
CA THR A 125 -22.82 -3.56 12.46
C THR A 125 -23.36 -4.28 11.22
N LEU A 126 -22.80 -5.45 10.88
CA LEU A 126 -23.29 -6.29 9.78
C LEU A 126 -24.82 -6.51 9.82
N PRO A 127 -25.46 -6.78 10.99
CA PRO A 127 -26.92 -6.87 11.08
C PRO A 127 -27.65 -5.58 10.73
N ALA A 128 -27.13 -4.42 11.15
CA ALA A 128 -27.74 -3.12 10.84
C ALA A 128 -27.66 -2.81 9.34
N LEU A 129 -26.54 -3.15 8.70
CA LEU A 129 -26.37 -3.01 7.25
C LEU A 129 -27.38 -3.88 6.48
N ILE A 130 -27.57 -5.13 6.91
CA ILE A 130 -28.51 -6.07 6.28
C ILE A 130 -29.96 -5.57 6.43
N ALA A 131 -30.33 -5.06 7.60
CA ALA A 131 -31.66 -4.52 7.85
C ALA A 131 -31.96 -3.28 6.99
N ASP A 132 -31.03 -2.32 6.93
CA ASP A 132 -31.14 -1.11 6.10
C ASP A 132 -31.20 -1.47 4.59
N THR A 133 -30.37 -2.41 4.15
CA THR A 133 -30.39 -2.86 2.75
C THR A 133 -31.71 -3.54 2.40
N ARG A 134 -32.25 -4.40 3.28
CA ARG A 134 -33.56 -5.03 3.09
C ARG A 134 -34.67 -3.98 2.97
N GLN A 135 -34.68 -2.99 3.85
CA GLN A 135 -35.68 -1.93 3.85
C GLN A 135 -35.69 -1.16 2.52
N ARG A 136 -34.51 -0.76 2.04
CA ARG A 136 -34.37 -0.07 0.73
C ARG A 136 -34.82 -0.94 -0.45
N MET A 137 -34.57 -2.25 -0.41
CA MET A 137 -35.03 -3.16 -1.46
C MET A 137 -36.56 -3.31 -1.47
N LEU A 138 -37.21 -3.29 -0.30
CA LEU A 138 -38.67 -3.32 -0.20
C LEU A 138 -39.30 -2.02 -0.71
N GLU A 139 -38.72 -0.88 -0.38
CA GLU A 139 -39.20 0.43 -0.86
C GLU A 139 -39.12 0.57 -2.39
N VAL A 140 -38.10 -0.02 -3.01
CA VAL A 140 -38.00 -0.07 -4.49
C VAL A 140 -39.08 -0.98 -5.08
N LEU A 141 -39.34 -2.14 -4.47
CA LEU A 141 -40.40 -3.05 -4.92
C LEU A 141 -41.79 -2.42 -4.78
N ASP A 142 -42.06 -1.74 -3.67
CA ASP A 142 -43.33 -1.04 -3.44
C ASP A 142 -43.52 0.15 -4.41
N ALA A 143 -42.43 0.84 -4.77
CA ALA A 143 -42.46 1.91 -5.78
C ALA A 143 -42.65 1.39 -7.23
N GLU A 144 -42.34 0.11 -7.50
CA GLU A 144 -42.50 -0.51 -8.83
C GLU A 144 -43.92 -1.08 -9.04
N VAL A 145 -44.72 -1.27 -7.98
CA VAL A 145 -46.14 -1.66 -8.10
C VAL A 145 -46.97 -0.46 -8.53
N VAL A 146 -47.02 -0.21 -9.84
CA VAL A 146 -47.96 0.71 -10.48
C VAL A 146 -49.38 0.15 -10.40
N ASP A 147 -50.30 0.96 -9.87
CA ASP A 147 -51.74 0.67 -9.77
C ASP A 147 -52.30 0.03 -11.06
N PRO A 148 -53.01 -1.11 -10.98
CA PRO A 148 -53.65 -1.68 -12.15
C PRO A 148 -54.73 -0.71 -12.63
N LYS A 149 -54.53 -0.11 -13.81
CA LYS A 149 -55.53 0.74 -14.46
C LYS A 149 -56.88 0.01 -14.49
N GLU A 150 -57.87 0.57 -13.80
CA GLU A 150 -59.26 0.14 -13.89
C GLU A 150 -59.68 0.17 -15.36
N ILE A 151 -59.94 -1.01 -15.94
CA ILE A 151 -60.57 -1.14 -17.25
C ILE A 151 -62.07 -0.93 -17.02
N THR A 152 -62.53 0.31 -17.19
CA THR A 152 -63.96 0.65 -17.18
C THR A 152 -64.61 0.06 -18.45
N ARG A 153 -65.72 -0.67 -18.26
CA ARG A 153 -66.53 -1.32 -19.29
C ARG A 153 -67.61 -0.40 -19.82
#